data_AF-A0A7R9XWD7-F1
#
_entry.id   AF-A0A7R9XWD7-F1
#
_cell.length_a   1.000
_cell.length_b   1.000
_cell.length_c   1.000
_cell.angle_alpha   90.00
_cell.angle_beta   90.00
_cell.angle_gamma   90.00
#
_symmetry.space_group_name_H-M   'P 1'
#
loop_
_entity.id
_entity.type
_entity.pdbx_description
1 polymer ?
#
loop_
_entity_poly.entity_id
_entity_poly.type
_entity_poly.pdbx_seq_one_letter_code
_entity_poly.pdbx_strand_id
1 'polypeptide(L)'
;RRPGPPTHAARREVKTSSEELASFATTLWDAMKDKGNATMPMTDAGYLKLYQLSRPRLDYDYDVIMLDEAQDASPVMWSVVKNQDACGKILVGDPNQEIYGFAG
;
A
#
# COMPACT_ATOMS: atom_id res chain seq x y z
N ARG A 1 -35.91 42.34 13.74
CA ARG A 1 -35.37 41.14 14.46
C ARG A 1 -34.40 40.45 13.49
N ARG A 2 -33.08 40.48 13.76
CA ARG A 2 -32.10 39.78 12.91
C ARG A 2 -32.04 38.30 13.33
N PRO A 3 -31.94 37.34 12.39
CA PRO A 3 -31.80 35.93 12.72
C PRO A 3 -30.44 35.70 13.38
N GLY A 4 -30.43 34.92 14.48
CA GLY A 4 -29.21 34.55 15.20
C GLY A 4 -28.31 33.62 14.39
N PRO A 5 -27.03 33.46 14.78
CA PRO A 5 -26.06 32.67 14.03
C PRO A 5 -26.44 31.18 14.05
N PRO A 6 -26.11 30.42 12.99
CA PRO A 6 -26.34 28.98 12.95
C PRO A 6 -25.54 28.30 14.06
N THR A 7 -26.23 27.54 14.89
CA THR A 7 -25.62 26.70 15.92
C THR A 7 -24.90 25.56 15.22
N HIS A 8 -23.56 25.58 15.22
CA HIS A 8 -22.76 24.44 14.80
C HIS A 8 -23.13 23.23 15.67
N ALA A 9 -23.77 22.23 15.08
CA ALA A 9 -24.04 20.97 15.72
C ALA A 9 -22.71 20.37 16.20
N ALA A 10 -22.60 20.13 17.51
CA ALA A 10 -21.42 19.53 18.12
C ALA A 10 -21.13 18.19 17.43
N ARG A 11 -19.92 18.07 16.83
CA ARG A 11 -19.42 16.79 16.34
C ARG A 11 -19.36 15.83 17.54
N ARG A 12 -20.19 14.79 17.51
CA ARG A 12 -20.20 13.75 18.52
C ARG A 12 -18.96 12.88 18.31
N GLU A 13 -18.00 12.96 19.23
CA GLU A 13 -16.88 12.01 19.27
C GLU A 13 -17.43 10.61 19.54
N VAL A 14 -17.33 9.74 18.55
CA VAL A 14 -17.61 8.32 18.69
C VAL A 14 -16.31 7.67 19.19
N LYS A 15 -16.29 7.23 20.44
CA LYS A 15 -15.19 6.41 20.99
C LYS A 15 -15.38 4.96 20.53
N THR A 16 -14.87 4.62 19.36
CA THR A 16 -14.80 3.23 18.87
C THR A 16 -13.60 2.53 19.50
N SER A 17 -13.76 1.29 19.93
CA SER A 17 -12.66 0.49 20.50
C SER A 17 -11.64 0.09 19.43
N SER A 18 -10.40 -0.22 19.84
CA SER A 18 -9.35 -0.66 18.91
C SER A 18 -9.71 -1.97 18.19
N GLU A 19 -10.43 -2.86 18.86
CA GLU A 19 -10.90 -4.14 18.29
C GLU A 19 -11.95 -3.92 17.21
N GLU A 20 -12.91 -3.02 17.46
CA GLU A 20 -13.90 -2.64 16.45
C GLU A 20 -13.24 -1.97 15.24
N LEU A 21 -12.28 -1.06 15.46
CA LEU A 21 -11.53 -0.43 14.37
C LEU A 21 -10.76 -1.45 13.53
N ALA A 22 -10.09 -2.42 14.17
CA ALA A 22 -9.38 -3.49 13.47
C ALA A 22 -10.35 -4.38 12.68
N SER A 23 -11.52 -4.68 13.24
CA SER A 23 -12.57 -5.43 12.55
C SER A 23 -13.07 -4.66 11.33
N PHE A 24 -13.36 -3.36 11.45
CA PHE A 24 -13.79 -2.53 10.33
C PHE A 24 -12.72 -2.44 9.24
N ALA A 25 -11.45 -2.26 9.63
CA ALA A 25 -10.34 -2.22 8.68
C ALA A 25 -10.19 -3.55 7.93
N THR A 26 -10.38 -4.69 8.61
CA THR A 26 -10.33 -6.02 7.99
C THR A 26 -11.47 -6.19 6.98
N THR A 27 -12.71 -5.85 7.36
CA THR A 27 -13.86 -5.89 6.46
C THR A 27 -13.64 -5.00 5.23
N LEU A 28 -13.10 -3.79 5.41
CA LEU A 28 -12.79 -2.90 4.30
C LEU A 28 -11.70 -3.50 3.39
N TRP A 29 -10.63 -4.04 3.97
CA TRP A 29 -9.56 -4.69 3.21
C TRP A 29 -10.07 -5.89 2.40
N ASP A 30 -10.97 -6.69 2.97
CA ASP A 30 -11.63 -7.80 2.29
C ASP A 30 -12.52 -7.31 1.14
N ALA A 31 -13.29 -6.24 1.37
CA ALA A 31 -14.10 -5.62 0.33
C ALA A 31 -13.25 -5.05 -0.82
N MET A 32 -12.07 -4.47 -0.51
CA MET A 32 -11.15 -3.94 -1.52
C MET A 32 -10.49 -5.03 -2.36
N LYS A 33 -10.28 -6.23 -1.80
CA LYS A 33 -9.73 -7.38 -2.53
C LYS A 33 -10.69 -7.96 -3.55
N ASP A 34 -12.00 -7.75 -3.38
CA ASP A 34 -13.01 -8.25 -4.28
C ASP A 34 -13.02 -7.45 -5.60
N LYS A 35 -12.53 -8.08 -6.67
CA LYS A 35 -12.48 -7.50 -8.02
C LYS A 35 -13.88 -7.16 -8.57
N GLY A 36 -14.95 -7.77 -8.05
CA GLY A 36 -16.33 -7.47 -8.42
C GLY A 36 -16.90 -6.22 -7.74
N ASN A 37 -16.23 -5.71 -6.69
CA ASN A 37 -16.71 -4.59 -5.91
C ASN A 37 -16.22 -3.24 -6.49
N ALA A 38 -16.97 -2.70 -7.45
CA ALA A 38 -16.66 -1.39 -8.05
C ALA A 38 -16.78 -0.20 -7.07
N THR A 39 -17.42 -0.38 -5.91
CA THR A 39 -17.62 0.70 -4.92
C THR A 39 -16.42 0.91 -4.00
N MET A 40 -15.57 -0.10 -3.85
CA MET A 40 -14.37 -0.06 -3.01
C MET A 40 -13.18 -0.62 -3.80
N PRO A 41 -12.66 0.11 -4.81
CA PRO A 41 -11.56 -0.39 -5.62
C PRO A 41 -10.25 -0.48 -4.81
N MET A 42 -9.42 -1.45 -5.17
CA MET A 42 -8.05 -1.56 -4.67
C MET A 42 -7.18 -0.41 -5.21
N THR A 43 -6.28 0.11 -4.39
CA THR A 43 -5.27 1.11 -4.81
C THR A 43 -4.03 0.42 -5.37
N ASP A 44 -3.18 1.20 -6.05
CA ASP A 44 -1.96 0.65 -6.63
C ASP A 44 -1.01 0.04 -5.58
N ALA A 45 -0.81 0.77 -4.48
CA ALA A 45 -0.05 0.29 -3.33
C ALA A 45 -0.69 -0.96 -2.70
N GLY A 46 -2.02 -1.03 -2.69
CA GLY A 46 -2.77 -2.13 -2.11
C GLY A 46 -2.61 -3.43 -2.89
N TYR A 47 -2.71 -3.40 -4.22
CA TYR A 47 -2.47 -4.61 -5.03
C TYR A 47 -1.00 -5.04 -4.94
N LEU A 48 -0.07 -4.08 -4.93
CA LEU A 48 1.35 -4.39 -4.83
C LEU A 48 1.68 -5.03 -3.48
N LYS A 49 1.00 -4.60 -2.40
CA LYS A 49 1.08 -5.23 -1.10
C LYS A 49 0.54 -6.66 -1.12
N LEU A 50 -0.58 -6.92 -1.79
CA LEU A 50 -1.10 -8.28 -1.96
C LEU A 50 -0.12 -9.17 -2.71
N TYR A 51 0.49 -8.65 -3.78
CA TYR A 51 1.52 -9.36 -4.51
C TYR A 51 2.73 -9.66 -3.62
N GLN A 52 3.21 -8.71 -2.82
CA GLN A 52 4.28 -8.96 -1.87
C GLN A 52 3.92 -9.99 -0.79
N LEU A 53 2.67 -10.01 -0.33
CA LEU A 53 2.17 -10.97 0.67
C LEU A 53 1.97 -12.38 0.11
N SER A 54 1.76 -12.53 -1.20
CA SER A 54 1.69 -13.86 -1.84
C SER A 54 3.04 -14.57 -1.91
N ARG A 55 4.13 -13.87 -1.54
CA ARG A 55 5.52 -14.38 -1.55
C ARG A 55 5.90 -14.97 -2.93
N PRO A 56 5.88 -14.14 -3.98
CA PRO A 56 6.19 -14.59 -5.34
C PRO A 56 7.62 -15.13 -5.40
N ARG A 57 7.81 -16.20 -6.17
CA ARG A 57 9.10 -16.83 -6.46
C ARG A 57 9.39 -16.70 -7.95
N LEU A 58 9.98 -15.56 -8.29
CA LEU A 58 10.44 -15.23 -9.63
C LEU A 58 11.75 -15.97 -9.97
N ASP A 59 12.53 -16.29 -8.94
CA ASP A 59 13.80 -17.01 -9.06
C ASP A 59 13.67 -18.50 -9.47
N TYR A 60 12.45 -18.99 -9.68
CA TYR A 60 12.21 -20.30 -10.31
C TYR A 60 12.25 -20.23 -11.84
N ASP A 61 11.88 -19.09 -12.40
CA ASP A 61 11.74 -18.90 -13.85
C ASP A 61 12.81 -17.94 -14.41
N TYR A 62 13.43 -17.12 -13.55
CA TYR A 62 14.37 -16.07 -13.96
C TYR A 62 15.69 -16.14 -13.19
N ASP A 63 16.80 -16.15 -13.93
CA ASP A 63 18.15 -16.15 -13.36
C ASP A 63 18.61 -14.78 -12.85
N VAL A 64 18.08 -13.69 -13.43
CA VAL A 64 18.46 -12.30 -13.09
C VAL A 64 17.24 -11.39 -13.03
N ILE A 65 17.20 -10.53 -12.01
CA ILE A 65 16.27 -9.40 -11.87
C ILE A 65 17.05 -8.10 -12.02
N MET A 66 16.57 -7.22 -12.88
CA MET A 66 17.11 -5.88 -13.10
C MET A 66 16.08 -4.85 -12.61
N LEU A 67 16.49 -4.00 -11.67
CA LEU A 67 15.67 -2.89 -11.15
C LEU A 67 16.37 -1.58 -11.48
N ASP A 68 15.76 -0.81 -12.36
CA ASP A 68 16.16 0.57 -12.65
C ASP A 68 15.43 1.54 -11.70
N GLU A 69 15.96 2.75 -11.54
CA GLU A 69 15.48 3.75 -10.58
C GLU A 69 15.31 3.19 -9.15
N ALA A 70 16.27 2.34 -8.74
CA ALA A 70 16.20 1.60 -7.49
C ALA A 70 16.11 2.49 -6.25
N GLN A 71 16.50 3.77 -6.34
CA GLN A 71 16.32 4.75 -5.26
C GLN A 71 14.85 5.03 -4.93
N ASP A 72 13.93 4.92 -5.90
CA ASP A 72 12.50 5.19 -5.70
C ASP A 72 11.70 3.92 -5.36
N ALA A 73 12.38 2.78 -5.16
CA ALA A 73 11.72 1.51 -4.88
C ALA A 73 11.14 1.47 -3.45
N SER A 74 9.81 1.40 -3.35
CA SER A 74 9.13 1.29 -2.05
C SER A 74 9.56 0.02 -1.28
N PRO A 75 9.44 -0.01 0.07
CA PRO A 75 9.78 -1.19 0.88
C PRO A 75 9.07 -2.48 0.45
N VAL A 76 7.86 -2.35 -0.12
CA VAL A 76 7.08 -3.47 -0.64
C VAL A 76 7.74 -4.05 -1.90
N MET A 77 8.15 -3.21 -2.84
CA MET A 77 8.88 -3.65 -4.05
C MET A 77 10.22 -4.27 -3.66
N TRP A 78 10.95 -3.61 -2.76
CA TRP A 78 12.24 -4.10 -2.30
C TRP A 78 12.13 -5.48 -1.64
N SER A 79 11.10 -5.71 -0.83
CA SER A 79 10.81 -7.03 -0.26
C SER A 79 10.61 -8.09 -1.32
N VAL A 80 9.88 -7.78 -2.41
CA VAL A 80 9.71 -8.72 -3.53
C VAL A 80 11.05 -9.07 -4.15
N VAL A 81 11.86 -8.09 -4.54
CA VAL A 81 13.16 -8.32 -5.22
C VAL A 81 14.16 -9.01 -4.31
N LYS A 82 14.23 -8.60 -3.04
CA LYS A 82 15.21 -9.13 -2.08
C LYS A 82 15.00 -10.61 -1.78
N ASN A 83 13.75 -11.07 -1.72
CA ASN A 83 13.40 -12.45 -1.35
C ASN A 83 13.58 -13.47 -2.49
N GLN A 84 14.22 -13.09 -3.60
CA GLN A 84 14.48 -13.95 -4.76
C GLN A 84 15.88 -14.56 -4.61
N ASP A 85 16.04 -15.55 -3.74
CA ASP A 85 17.33 -16.04 -3.26
C ASP A 85 18.22 -16.66 -4.37
N ALA A 86 17.62 -17.39 -5.32
CA ALA A 86 18.36 -18.07 -6.38
C ALA A 86 18.69 -17.18 -7.58
N CYS A 87 18.23 -15.93 -7.58
CA CYS A 87 18.33 -14.99 -8.69
C CYS A 87 19.40 -13.91 -8.44
N GLY A 88 20.20 -13.62 -9.46
CA GLY A 88 21.10 -12.47 -9.50
C GLY A 88 20.29 -11.16 -9.50
N LYS A 89 20.79 -10.12 -8.85
CA LYS A 89 20.08 -8.84 -8.70
C LYS A 89 20.98 -7.70 -9.19
N ILE A 90 20.52 -6.96 -10.19
CA ILE A 90 21.20 -5.77 -10.72
C ILE A 90 20.31 -4.58 -10.41
N LEU A 91 20.83 -3.63 -9.64
CA LEU A 91 20.10 -2.45 -9.18
C LEU A 91 20.82 -1.22 -9.70
N VAL A 92 20.12 -0.38 -10.43
CA VAL A 92 20.63 0.87 -11.00
C VAL A 92 19.80 2.02 -10.45
N GLY A 93 20.46 3.11 -10.09
CA GLY A 93 19.80 4.28 -9.51
C GLY A 93 20.78 5.37 -9.09
N ASP A 94 20.25 6.57 -8.82
CA ASP A 94 21.00 7.72 -8.31
C ASP A 94 20.36 8.24 -7.00
N PRO A 95 21.01 8.08 -5.84
CA PRO A 95 20.49 8.57 -4.56
C PRO A 95 20.24 10.08 -4.52
N ASN A 96 20.90 10.87 -5.39
CA ASN A 96 20.69 12.32 -5.46
C ASN A 96 19.43 12.71 -6.25
N GLN A 97 18.76 11.74 -6.90
CA GLN A 97 17.54 11.92 -7.70
C GLN A 97 16.32 11.24 -7.08
N GLU A 98 16.38 10.88 -5.80
CA GLU A 98 15.21 10.34 -5.09
C GLU A 98 14.13 11.43 -4.95
N ILE A 99 12.99 11.22 -5.60
CA ILE A 99 11.87 12.19 -5.59
C ILE A 99 10.57 11.59 -5.05
N TYR A 100 10.51 10.26 -4.88
CA TYR A 100 9.33 9.54 -4.40
C TYR A 100 9.43 9.05 -2.95
N GLY A 101 10.27 9.66 -2.11
CA GLY A 101 10.42 9.29 -0.70
C GLY A 101 9.13 9.39 0.16
N PHE A 102 8.04 9.95 -0.36
CA PHE A 102 6.72 9.94 0.29
C PHE A 102 5.89 8.68 -0.02
N ALA A 103 6.28 7.90 -1.03
CA ALA A 103 5.62 6.65 -1.44
C ALA A 103 6.11 5.42 -0.65
N GLY A 104 7.01 5.64 0.33
CA GLY A 104 7.55 4.64 1.24
C GLY A 104 8.27 5.26 2.43
#